data_AF-A0A0S7ZXI6-F1
#
_entry.id   AF-A0A0S7ZXI6-F1
#
_cell.length_a   1.000
_cell.length_b   1.000
_cell.length_c   1.000
_cell.angle_alpha   90.00
_cell.angle_beta   90.00
_cell.angle_gamma   90.00
#
_symmetry.space_group_name_H-M   'P 1'
#
loop_
_entity.id
_entity.type
_entity.pdbx_description
1 polymer ?
#
loop_
_entity_poly.entity_id
_entity_poly.type
_entity_poly.pdbx_seq_one_letter_code
_entity_poly.pdbx_strand_id
1 'polypeptide(L)'
;MPLITFQGKQYSCEPGETALDCLLRHALEIPYSCRSGVCHTCLMRMVDGTPPKESQKGLKPSLISQNYFLPCSCSTAEDMEVILPDAANFRVSTAVVSIDPLTSEIIRLRLERPSGFQYHPGQYVNLYNPEGVGRSYSLASVPVLDPFLEFHIRLVPKGQVSGWVHNTLKVGDVVSISEAIGNCFYVGDDPQRNLLLLGTGSGLAPLYGIVRDALHHSHKGTIKLYHGSSTMGGIYLQHELTQLTQNHSN
;
A
#
# COMPACT_ATOMS: atom_id res chain seq x y z
N MET A 1 -32.53 11.83 5.22
CA MET A 1 -31.23 11.51 4.60
C MET A 1 -30.32 11.07 5.72
N PRO A 2 -29.69 9.89 5.62
CA PRO A 2 -28.80 9.41 6.66
C PRO A 2 -27.59 10.33 6.82
N LEU A 3 -27.09 10.43 8.05
CA LEU A 3 -25.96 11.26 8.44
C LEU A 3 -24.75 10.39 8.78
N ILE A 4 -23.60 10.75 8.23
CA ILE A 4 -22.31 10.23 8.70
C ILE A 4 -21.67 11.25 9.63
N THR A 5 -21.39 10.84 10.86
CA THR A 5 -20.54 11.60 11.78
C THR A 5 -19.08 11.18 11.59
N PHE A 6 -18.22 12.11 11.20
CA PHE A 6 -16.79 11.90 11.03
C PHE A 6 -16.01 13.09 11.61
N GLN A 7 -15.01 12.83 12.45
CA GLN A 7 -14.21 13.87 13.13
C GLN A 7 -15.06 14.93 13.87
N GLY A 8 -16.18 14.49 14.49
CA GLY A 8 -17.09 15.38 15.22
C GLY A 8 -17.97 16.29 14.33
N LYS A 9 -17.97 16.09 13.01
CA LYS A 9 -18.84 16.80 12.05
C LYS A 9 -19.80 15.84 11.37
N GLN A 10 -20.98 16.33 11.00
CA GLN A 10 -22.01 15.55 10.33
C GLN A 10 -22.08 15.86 8.84
N TYR A 11 -22.24 14.82 8.04
CA TYR A 11 -22.28 14.87 6.59
C TYR A 11 -23.53 14.14 6.09
N SER A 12 -24.33 14.81 5.26
CA SER A 12 -25.56 14.23 4.70
C SER A 12 -25.25 13.37 3.47
N CYS A 13 -25.82 12.16 3.43
CA CYS A 13 -25.64 11.24 2.33
C CYS A 13 -26.85 11.18 1.39
N GLU A 14 -26.57 11.06 0.09
CA GLU A 14 -27.62 10.94 -0.93
C GLU A 14 -28.23 9.54 -0.96
N PRO A 15 -29.52 9.39 -1.36
CA PRO A 15 -30.14 8.08 -1.48
C PRO A 15 -29.36 7.15 -2.43
N GLY A 16 -28.96 5.98 -1.94
CA GLY A 16 -28.23 4.97 -2.73
C GLY A 16 -26.72 5.20 -2.84
N GLU A 17 -26.19 6.26 -2.21
CA GLU A 17 -24.76 6.53 -2.15
C GLU A 17 -24.05 5.59 -1.16
N THR A 18 -22.76 5.31 -1.41
CA THR A 18 -21.93 4.57 -0.46
C THR A 18 -21.39 5.50 0.63
N ALA A 19 -21.02 4.96 1.79
CA ALA A 19 -20.39 5.75 2.84
C ALA A 19 -19.10 6.42 2.35
N LEU A 20 -18.34 5.76 1.46
CA LEU A 20 -17.15 6.36 0.86
C LEU A 20 -17.50 7.53 -0.05
N ASP A 21 -18.46 7.36 -0.96
CA ASP A 21 -18.83 8.41 -1.92
C ASP A 21 -19.39 9.64 -1.19
N CYS A 22 -20.20 9.43 -0.15
CA CYS A 22 -20.71 10.50 0.71
C CYS A 22 -19.56 11.33 1.32
N LEU A 23 -18.57 10.67 1.92
CA LEU A 23 -17.41 11.35 2.51
C LEU A 23 -16.56 12.09 1.46
N LEU A 24 -16.32 11.47 0.30
CA LEU A 24 -15.55 12.08 -0.79
C LEU A 24 -16.28 13.28 -1.43
N ARG A 25 -17.61 13.22 -1.57
CA ARG A 25 -18.44 14.31 -2.11
C ARG A 25 -18.38 15.55 -1.23
N HIS A 26 -18.25 15.37 0.08
CA HIS A 26 -17.98 16.44 1.05
C HIS A 26 -16.50 16.85 1.13
N ALA A 27 -15.69 16.45 0.15
CA ALA A 27 -14.27 16.77 0.00
C ALA A 27 -13.38 16.30 1.17
N LEU A 28 -13.77 15.22 1.86
CA LEU A 28 -12.96 14.62 2.92
C LEU A 28 -11.89 13.70 2.33
N GLU A 29 -10.70 13.74 2.91
CA GLU A 29 -9.60 12.86 2.53
C GLU A 29 -9.76 11.47 3.16
N ILE A 30 -10.45 10.59 2.45
CA ILE A 30 -10.54 9.16 2.79
C ILE A 30 -9.64 8.38 1.85
N PRO A 31 -8.73 7.51 2.33
CA PRO A 31 -7.94 6.65 1.46
C PRO A 31 -8.85 5.71 0.66
N TYR A 32 -8.66 5.55 -0.66
CA TYR A 32 -9.38 4.55 -1.45
C TYR A 32 -8.60 4.15 -2.71
N SER A 33 -8.96 3.02 -3.31
CA SER A 33 -8.39 2.57 -4.58
C SER A 33 -9.44 1.92 -5.49
N CYS A 34 -9.91 0.70 -5.18
CA CYS A 34 -10.75 -0.09 -6.12
C CYS A 34 -12.24 0.27 -6.16
N ARG A 35 -12.79 0.86 -5.09
CA ARG A 35 -14.24 1.08 -4.88
C ARG A 35 -15.15 -0.16 -5.05
N SER A 36 -14.60 -1.37 -4.98
CA SER A 36 -15.34 -2.63 -5.17
C SER A 36 -15.22 -3.60 -3.99
N GLY A 37 -14.76 -3.11 -2.84
CA GLY A 37 -14.65 -3.93 -1.62
C GLY A 37 -13.47 -4.91 -1.60
N VAL A 38 -12.55 -4.86 -2.57
CA VAL A 38 -11.45 -5.86 -2.66
C VAL A 38 -10.10 -5.36 -2.21
N CYS A 39 -9.79 -4.06 -2.30
CA CYS A 39 -8.46 -3.53 -1.99
C CYS A 39 -8.22 -3.25 -0.51
N HIS A 40 -9.30 -3.11 0.26
CA HIS A 40 -9.36 -2.70 1.67
C HIS A 40 -8.70 -1.35 2.01
N THR A 41 -8.22 -0.57 1.03
CA THR A 41 -7.63 0.76 1.26
C THR A 41 -8.59 1.73 1.97
N CYS A 42 -9.89 1.60 1.72
CA CYS A 42 -10.90 2.46 2.32
C CYS A 42 -11.34 2.06 3.73
N LEU A 43 -10.72 1.06 4.35
CA LEU A 43 -11.13 0.52 5.65
C LEU A 43 -11.41 1.66 6.65
N MET A 44 -12.57 1.58 7.31
CA MET A 44 -12.99 2.48 8.39
C MET A 44 -13.52 1.64 9.55
N ARG A 45 -13.63 2.25 10.74
CA ARG A 45 -14.25 1.64 11.90
C ARG A 45 -15.49 2.41 12.29
N MET A 46 -16.58 1.70 12.56
CA MET A 46 -17.79 2.28 13.11
C MET A 46 -17.61 2.44 14.63
N VAL A 47 -17.87 3.64 15.15
CA VAL A 47 -17.70 3.96 16.58
C VAL A 47 -18.81 3.35 17.41
N ASP A 48 -20.05 3.48 16.91
CA ASP A 48 -21.24 2.95 17.54
C ASP A 48 -22.10 2.19 16.52
N GLY A 49 -22.66 1.06 16.94
CA GLY A 49 -23.39 0.13 16.08
C GLY A 49 -22.55 -0.99 15.44
N THR A 50 -23.20 -1.75 14.56
CA THR A 50 -22.58 -2.87 13.82
C THR A 50 -22.66 -2.59 12.32
N PRO A 51 -21.52 -2.61 11.59
CA PRO A 51 -21.54 -2.40 10.15
C PRO A 51 -22.36 -3.47 9.41
N PRO A 52 -22.99 -3.14 8.27
CA PRO A 52 -23.66 -4.13 7.43
C PRO A 52 -22.72 -5.28 7.05
N LYS A 53 -23.20 -6.53 7.10
CA LYS A 53 -22.37 -7.71 6.78
C LYS A 53 -21.73 -7.64 5.39
N GLU A 54 -22.43 -7.08 4.42
CA GLU A 54 -21.90 -6.89 3.06
C GLU A 54 -20.69 -5.95 3.02
N SER A 55 -20.64 -4.93 3.87
CA SER A 55 -19.49 -4.03 3.96
C SER A 55 -18.30 -4.63 4.73
N GLN A 56 -18.48 -5.79 5.35
CA GLN A 56 -17.43 -6.53 6.05
C GLN A 56 -16.92 -7.75 5.26
N LYS A 57 -17.45 -7.98 4.06
CA LYS A 57 -17.06 -9.10 3.21
C LYS A 57 -15.58 -9.00 2.83
N GLY A 58 -14.82 -10.07 3.05
CA GLY A 58 -13.38 -10.12 2.79
C GLY A 58 -12.49 -9.65 3.94
N LEU A 59 -13.07 -9.10 5.02
CA LEU A 59 -12.30 -8.72 6.21
C LEU A 59 -11.96 -9.93 7.09
N LYS A 60 -10.81 -9.85 7.78
CA LYS A 60 -10.42 -10.86 8.78
C LYS A 60 -11.40 -10.84 9.96
N PRO A 61 -11.66 -11.99 10.62
CA PRO A 61 -12.56 -12.05 11.78
C PRO A 61 -12.21 -11.07 12.91
N SER A 62 -10.92 -10.81 13.14
CA SER A 62 -10.43 -9.85 14.14
C SER A 62 -10.81 -8.39 13.83
N LEU A 63 -10.92 -8.03 12.55
CA LEU A 63 -11.36 -6.71 12.12
C LEU A 63 -12.88 -6.60 12.23
N ILE A 64 -13.59 -7.66 11.84
CA ILE A 64 -15.05 -7.74 11.96
C ILE A 64 -15.49 -7.55 13.43
N SER A 65 -14.83 -8.23 14.37
CA SER A 65 -15.13 -8.12 15.81
C SER A 65 -14.83 -6.75 16.41
N GLN A 66 -14.07 -5.91 15.70
CA GLN A 66 -13.72 -4.54 16.10
C GLN A 66 -14.55 -3.50 15.34
N ASN A 67 -15.62 -3.90 14.66
CA ASN A 67 -16.50 -3.03 13.86
C ASN A 67 -15.80 -2.32 12.68
N TYR A 68 -14.75 -2.92 12.14
CA TYR A 68 -14.17 -2.47 10.88
C TYR A 68 -15.05 -2.85 9.69
N PHE A 69 -15.07 -1.99 8.68
CA PHE A 69 -15.87 -2.17 7.48
C PHE A 69 -15.28 -1.40 6.29
N LEU A 70 -15.78 -1.72 5.10
CA LEU A 70 -15.40 -1.12 3.83
C LEU A 70 -16.48 -0.09 3.41
N PRO A 71 -16.23 1.22 3.57
CA PRO A 71 -17.21 2.26 3.25
C PRO A 71 -17.56 2.31 1.76
N CYS A 72 -16.68 1.83 0.86
CA CYS A 72 -17.01 1.71 -0.57
C CYS A 72 -18.03 0.59 -0.90
N SER A 73 -18.30 -0.29 0.07
CA SER A 73 -19.28 -1.38 -0.05
C SER A 73 -20.37 -1.25 1.00
N CYS A 74 -20.49 -0.08 1.63
CA CYS A 74 -21.47 0.20 2.67
C CYS A 74 -22.49 1.20 2.14
N SER A 75 -23.71 0.76 1.87
CA SER A 75 -24.82 1.67 1.59
C SER A 75 -25.23 2.40 2.86
N THR A 76 -25.43 3.71 2.79
CA THR A 76 -25.88 4.51 3.93
C THR A 76 -27.41 4.43 4.01
N ALA A 77 -27.92 3.52 4.83
CA ALA A 77 -29.36 3.40 5.11
C ALA A 77 -29.78 4.07 6.43
N GLU A 78 -28.84 4.13 7.38
CA GLU A 78 -29.03 4.64 8.74
C GLU A 78 -27.88 5.60 9.07
N ASP A 79 -28.06 6.39 10.13
CA ASP A 79 -27.02 7.27 10.65
C ASP A 79 -25.86 6.44 11.20
N MET A 80 -24.64 6.89 10.99
CA MET A 80 -23.44 6.17 11.43
C MET A 80 -22.34 7.11 11.89
N GLU A 81 -21.66 6.76 12.97
CA GLU A 81 -20.43 7.42 13.38
C GLU A 81 -19.24 6.56 12.99
N VAL A 82 -18.31 7.16 12.26
CA VAL A 82 -17.17 6.46 11.68
C VAL A 82 -15.89 7.19 12.04
N ILE A 83 -14.84 6.41 12.22
CA ILE A 83 -13.49 6.89 12.34
C ILE A 83 -12.63 6.16 11.32
N LEU A 84 -11.53 6.81 10.93
CA LEU A 84 -10.48 6.06 10.27
C LEU A 84 -9.94 5.01 11.27
N PRO A 85 -9.51 3.82 10.79
CA PRO A 85 -8.70 2.91 11.59
C PRO A 85 -7.61 3.78 12.15
N ASP A 86 -7.55 3.85 13.47
CA ASP A 86 -6.79 4.88 14.15
C ASP A 86 -5.38 4.88 13.58
N ALA A 87 -5.10 5.83 12.69
CA ALA A 87 -3.81 5.88 12.02
C ALA A 87 -2.73 6.16 13.07
N ALA A 88 -3.12 6.58 14.29
CA ALA A 88 -2.25 6.77 15.43
C ALA A 88 -1.89 5.47 16.20
N ASN A 89 -2.69 4.39 16.15
CA ASN A 89 -2.47 3.25 17.07
C ASN A 89 -1.66 2.07 16.50
N PHE A 90 -1.45 2.00 15.18
CA PHE A 90 -0.48 1.07 14.58
C PHE A 90 0.47 1.79 13.63
N ARG A 91 0.99 2.93 14.11
CA ARG A 91 2.22 3.51 13.57
C ARG A 91 3.39 2.83 14.23
N VAL A 92 4.27 2.28 13.42
CA VAL A 92 5.55 1.80 13.90
C VAL A 92 6.60 2.81 13.47
N SER A 93 7.42 3.25 14.43
CA SER A 93 8.58 4.06 14.15
C SER A 93 9.74 3.16 13.76
N THR A 94 10.42 3.50 12.68
CA THR A 94 11.59 2.77 12.18
C THR A 94 12.67 3.72 11.70
N ALA A 95 13.92 3.31 11.69
CA ALA A 95 15.04 4.12 11.25
C ALA A 95 15.30 3.98 9.73
N VAL A 96 15.75 5.06 9.10
CA VAL A 96 16.27 5.03 7.73
C VAL A 96 17.65 4.35 7.71
N VAL A 97 17.77 3.29 6.93
CA VAL A 97 19.00 2.50 6.75
C VAL A 97 19.83 3.01 5.58
N SER A 98 19.21 3.24 4.41
CA SER A 98 19.89 3.83 3.25
C SER A 98 18.93 4.60 2.36
N ILE A 99 19.49 5.56 1.62
CA ILE A 99 18.81 6.33 0.58
C ILE A 99 19.76 6.36 -0.61
N ASP A 100 19.42 5.61 -1.66
CA ASP A 100 20.27 5.43 -2.84
C ASP A 100 19.55 5.92 -4.10
N PRO A 101 20.12 6.80 -4.92
CA PRO A 101 19.50 7.19 -6.19
C PRO A 101 19.50 6.00 -7.16
N LEU A 102 18.32 5.65 -7.69
CA LEU A 102 18.17 4.66 -8.77
C LEU A 102 18.16 5.33 -10.13
N THR A 103 17.53 6.50 -10.21
CA THR A 103 17.51 7.39 -11.38
C THR A 103 17.51 8.85 -10.93
N SER A 104 17.43 9.79 -11.87
CA SER A 104 17.26 11.22 -11.55
C SER A 104 15.91 11.54 -10.87
N GLU A 105 14.92 10.65 -10.97
CA GLU A 105 13.59 10.87 -10.42
C GLU A 105 13.19 9.83 -9.36
N ILE A 106 13.94 8.74 -9.19
CA ILE A 106 13.56 7.63 -8.31
C ILE A 106 14.72 7.34 -7.35
N ILE A 107 14.40 7.26 -6.06
CA ILE A 107 15.33 6.78 -5.04
C ILE A 107 14.86 5.44 -4.49
N ARG A 108 15.83 4.60 -4.10
CA ARG A 108 15.65 3.42 -3.26
C ARG A 108 15.76 3.88 -1.81
N LEU A 109 14.67 3.77 -1.08
CA LEU A 109 14.64 4.00 0.37
C LEU A 109 14.63 2.65 1.08
N ARG A 110 15.57 2.44 2.00
CA ARG A 110 15.58 1.28 2.90
C ARG A 110 15.34 1.72 4.33
N LEU A 111 14.37 1.08 4.99
CA LEU A 111 14.07 1.27 6.40
C LEU A 111 14.40 0.01 7.18
N GLU A 112 14.76 0.15 8.44
CA GLU A 112 14.87 -1.00 9.33
C GLU A 112 13.52 -1.74 9.37
N ARG A 113 13.54 -3.06 9.37
CA ARG A 113 12.30 -3.82 9.54
C ARG A 113 11.96 -3.89 11.02
N PRO A 114 10.82 -3.31 11.47
CA PRO A 114 10.46 -3.40 12.88
C PRO A 114 10.27 -4.85 13.32
N SER A 115 10.55 -5.12 14.59
CA SER A 115 10.35 -6.46 15.15
C SER A 115 8.90 -6.91 15.01
N GLY A 116 8.68 -8.13 14.52
CA GLY A 116 7.34 -8.67 14.28
C GLY A 116 6.59 -8.08 13.09
N PHE A 117 7.19 -7.20 12.29
CA PHE A 117 6.54 -6.61 11.12
C PHE A 117 6.38 -7.64 9.99
N GLN A 118 5.16 -8.12 9.80
CA GLN A 118 4.81 -9.09 8.76
C GLN A 118 4.29 -8.39 7.51
N TYR A 119 4.73 -8.84 6.35
CA TYR A 119 4.28 -8.33 5.06
C TYR A 119 4.50 -9.36 3.95
N HIS A 120 3.79 -9.20 2.84
CA HIS A 120 4.05 -9.91 1.59
C HIS A 120 4.67 -8.96 0.55
N PRO A 121 5.66 -9.40 -0.25
CA PRO A 121 6.23 -8.59 -1.32
C PRO A 121 5.15 -8.16 -2.33
N GLY A 122 5.13 -6.88 -2.67
CA GLY A 122 4.09 -6.27 -3.51
C GLY A 122 2.98 -5.53 -2.74
N GLN A 123 2.79 -5.81 -1.44
CA GLN A 123 1.99 -4.95 -0.57
C GLN A 123 2.61 -3.55 -0.45
N TYR A 124 1.86 -2.60 0.08
CA TYR A 124 2.33 -1.25 0.33
C TYR A 124 2.19 -0.86 1.79
N VAL A 125 2.96 0.15 2.18
CA VAL A 125 2.92 0.78 3.50
C VAL A 125 2.74 2.27 3.32
N ASN A 126 2.02 2.92 4.22
CA ASN A 126 1.95 4.37 4.26
C ASN A 126 3.16 4.93 5.00
N LEU A 127 3.95 5.76 4.33
CA LEU A 127 5.02 6.54 4.93
C LEU A 127 4.49 7.92 5.32
N TYR A 128 4.72 8.33 6.56
CA TYR A 128 4.25 9.62 7.08
C TYR A 128 5.42 10.60 7.23
N ASN A 129 5.26 11.81 6.68
CA ASN A 129 6.22 12.89 6.90
C ASN A 129 6.05 13.50 8.31
N PRO A 130 6.96 14.40 8.75
CA PRO A 130 6.87 15.04 10.07
C PRO A 130 5.60 15.89 10.29
N GLU A 131 4.94 16.32 9.21
CA GLU A 131 3.68 17.07 9.24
C GLU A 131 2.46 16.13 9.39
N GLY A 132 2.67 14.81 9.43
CA GLY A 132 1.62 13.80 9.59
C GLY A 132 0.95 13.36 8.27
N VAL A 133 1.42 13.85 7.13
CA VAL A 133 0.89 13.50 5.80
C VAL A 133 1.41 12.14 5.38
N GLY A 134 0.49 11.20 5.15
CA GLY A 134 0.79 9.82 4.74
C GLY A 134 0.65 9.60 3.24
N ARG A 135 1.55 8.82 2.63
CA ARG A 135 1.42 8.33 1.25
C ARG A 135 1.86 6.87 1.13
N SER A 136 1.17 6.14 0.26
CA SER A 136 1.42 4.71 0.02
C SER A 136 2.66 4.49 -0.86
N TYR A 137 3.54 3.60 -0.41
CA TYR A 137 4.69 3.11 -1.16
C TYR A 137 4.77 1.59 -1.08
N SER A 138 4.87 0.95 -2.24
CA SER A 138 4.96 -0.51 -2.33
C SER A 138 6.30 -1.04 -1.87
N LEU A 139 6.27 -2.19 -1.21
CA LEU A 139 7.41 -2.94 -0.73
C LEU A 139 8.05 -3.72 -1.89
N ALA A 140 9.31 -3.44 -2.15
CA ALA A 140 10.17 -4.13 -3.11
C ALA A 140 11.05 -5.22 -2.45
N SER A 141 11.12 -5.25 -1.13
CA SER A 141 11.86 -6.23 -0.34
C SER A 141 11.09 -7.55 -0.17
N VAL A 142 11.82 -8.62 0.14
CA VAL A 142 11.30 -9.95 0.47
C VAL A 142 11.65 -10.32 1.91
N PRO A 143 10.70 -10.59 2.81
CA PRO A 143 10.96 -10.74 4.25
C PRO A 143 12.01 -11.80 4.61
N VAL A 144 12.13 -12.85 3.80
CA VAL A 144 13.05 -13.97 4.03
C VAL A 144 14.45 -13.70 3.48
N LEU A 145 14.56 -12.80 2.48
CA LEU A 145 15.81 -12.48 1.80
C LEU A 145 16.44 -11.18 2.29
N ASP A 146 15.62 -10.22 2.71
CA ASP A 146 16.04 -8.87 3.02
C ASP A 146 15.77 -8.54 4.51
N PRO A 147 16.76 -8.03 5.25
CA PRO A 147 16.60 -7.64 6.66
C PRO A 147 15.91 -6.27 6.84
N PHE A 148 15.58 -5.58 5.74
CA PHE A 148 15.01 -4.23 5.70
C PHE A 148 13.70 -4.20 4.91
N LEU A 149 12.98 -3.09 5.03
CA LEU A 149 11.89 -2.72 4.11
C LEU A 149 12.47 -1.87 2.98
N GLU A 150 12.23 -2.24 1.71
CA GLU A 150 12.72 -1.48 0.54
C GLU A 150 11.56 -0.86 -0.25
N PHE A 151 11.73 0.40 -0.66
CA PHE A 151 10.76 1.17 -1.45
C PHE A 151 11.45 1.87 -2.62
N HIS A 152 10.77 2.01 -3.76
CA HIS A 152 11.23 2.89 -4.84
C HIS A 152 10.30 4.10 -4.95
N ILE A 153 10.82 5.28 -4.62
CA ILE A 153 10.04 6.50 -4.44
C ILE A 153 10.37 7.46 -5.57
N ARG A 154 9.39 7.68 -6.46
CA ARG A 154 9.48 8.71 -7.50
C ARG A 154 9.24 10.10 -6.92
N LEU A 155 10.04 11.07 -7.34
CA LEU A 155 9.82 12.48 -7.06
C LEU A 155 8.62 12.99 -7.85
N VAL A 156 7.56 13.37 -7.15
CA VAL A 156 6.38 14.01 -7.74
C VAL A 156 6.52 15.53 -7.56
N PRO A 157 6.36 16.33 -8.63
CA PRO A 157 6.34 17.79 -8.51
C PRO A 157 5.28 18.25 -7.49
N LYS A 158 5.68 19.08 -6.53
CA LYS A 158 4.84 19.54 -5.40
C LYS A 158 4.33 18.41 -4.49
N GLY A 159 4.87 17.21 -4.59
CA GLY A 159 4.53 16.09 -3.71
C GLY A 159 5.14 16.29 -2.32
N GLN A 160 4.30 16.37 -1.29
CA GLN A 160 4.73 16.62 0.09
C GLN A 160 5.64 15.52 0.63
N VAL A 161 5.22 14.25 0.54
CA VAL A 161 6.00 13.10 1.04
C VAL A 161 7.17 12.79 0.12
N SER A 162 6.96 12.69 -1.21
CA SER A 162 8.06 12.41 -2.14
C SER A 162 9.13 13.50 -2.13
N GLY A 163 8.74 14.78 -2.03
CA GLY A 163 9.67 15.90 -1.93
C GLY A 163 10.47 15.86 -0.63
N TRP A 164 9.83 15.55 0.49
CA TRP A 164 10.52 15.37 1.77
C TRP A 164 11.52 14.21 1.73
N VAL A 165 11.12 13.05 1.19
CA VAL A 165 12.00 11.87 1.06
C VAL A 165 13.22 12.17 0.19
N HIS A 166 13.05 12.94 -0.90
CA HIS A 166 14.16 13.27 -1.81
C HIS A 166 15.08 14.39 -1.28
N ASN A 167 14.54 15.38 -0.58
CA ASN A 167 15.28 16.62 -0.31
C ASN A 167 15.67 16.81 1.17
N THR A 168 15.03 16.10 2.09
CA THR A 168 15.14 16.42 3.53
C THR A 168 15.45 15.20 4.38
N LEU A 169 14.86 14.04 4.07
CA LEU A 169 15.08 12.79 4.81
C LEU A 169 16.55 12.35 4.71
N LYS A 170 17.12 11.91 5.83
CA LYS A 170 18.52 11.46 5.94
C LYS A 170 18.60 10.06 6.55
N VAL A 171 19.72 9.39 6.27
CA VAL A 171 20.06 8.12 6.93
C VAL A 171 20.16 8.34 8.44
N GLY A 172 19.56 7.45 9.21
CA GLY A 172 19.43 7.54 10.67
C GLY A 172 18.18 8.28 11.17
N ASP A 173 17.45 8.98 10.31
CA ASP A 173 16.18 9.61 10.71
C ASP A 173 15.14 8.55 11.09
N VAL A 174 14.25 8.91 12.01
CA VAL A 174 13.12 8.06 12.40
C VAL A 174 11.90 8.43 11.57
N VAL A 175 11.29 7.40 10.98
CA VAL A 175 10.14 7.49 10.09
C VAL A 175 8.99 6.71 10.67
N SER A 176 7.79 7.26 10.56
CA SER A 176 6.58 6.58 10.98
C SER A 176 5.93 5.89 9.78
N ILE A 177 5.56 4.62 9.96
CA ILE A 177 4.95 3.79 8.93
C ILE A 177 3.70 3.07 9.44
N SER A 178 2.75 2.78 8.55
CA SER A 178 1.61 1.90 8.85
C SER A 178 2.01 0.41 8.81
N GLU A 179 1.07 -0.47 9.13
CA GLU A 179 1.14 -1.88 8.73
C GLU A 179 1.17 -2.05 7.19
N ALA A 180 1.54 -3.24 6.72
CA ALA A 180 1.50 -3.59 5.31
C ALA A 180 0.07 -3.92 4.85
N ILE A 181 -0.35 -3.29 3.76
CA ILE A 181 -1.72 -3.34 3.22
C ILE A 181 -1.66 -3.69 1.73
N GLY A 182 -2.71 -4.34 1.22
CA GLY A 182 -2.90 -4.62 -0.20
C GLY A 182 -2.88 -6.10 -0.54
N ASN A 183 -3.45 -6.44 -1.70
CA ASN A 183 -3.64 -7.81 -2.18
C ASN A 183 -2.85 -8.14 -3.46
N CYS A 184 -1.94 -7.23 -3.87
CA CYS A 184 -1.07 -7.44 -5.01
C CYS A 184 0.23 -8.09 -4.53
N PHE A 185 0.24 -9.40 -4.35
CA PHE A 185 1.40 -10.18 -3.94
C PHE A 185 1.38 -11.56 -4.60
N TYR A 186 2.51 -12.26 -4.60
CA TYR A 186 2.60 -13.61 -5.16
C TYR A 186 1.78 -14.61 -4.33
N VAL A 187 0.95 -15.41 -5.00
CA VAL A 187 0.21 -16.53 -4.40
C VAL A 187 0.76 -17.82 -5.01
N GLY A 188 1.40 -18.65 -4.18
CA GLY A 188 2.02 -19.90 -4.60
C GLY A 188 1.06 -21.10 -4.63
N ASP A 189 -0.22 -20.88 -4.89
CA ASP A 189 -1.24 -21.96 -4.96
C ASP A 189 -1.01 -22.89 -6.17
N ASP A 190 -0.49 -22.33 -7.27
CA ASP A 190 -0.13 -23.05 -8.47
C ASP A 190 1.29 -22.65 -8.94
N PRO A 191 2.31 -23.47 -8.63
CA PRO A 191 3.69 -23.22 -9.05
C PRO A 191 3.91 -23.22 -10.56
N GLN A 192 2.98 -23.72 -11.38
CA GLN A 192 3.10 -23.78 -12.85
C GLN A 192 2.40 -22.59 -13.55
N ARG A 193 1.63 -21.78 -12.82
CA ARG A 193 0.87 -20.67 -13.38
C ARG A 193 1.79 -19.58 -13.93
N ASN A 194 1.76 -19.36 -15.25
CA ASN A 194 2.53 -18.27 -15.87
C ASN A 194 2.16 -16.91 -15.27
N LEU A 195 3.17 -16.08 -15.02
CA LEU A 195 3.04 -14.74 -14.47
C LEU A 195 3.38 -13.68 -15.54
N LEU A 196 2.51 -12.69 -15.68
CA LEU A 196 2.75 -11.49 -16.48
C LEU A 196 2.72 -10.27 -15.56
N LEU A 197 3.89 -9.63 -15.39
CA LEU A 197 4.10 -8.49 -14.52
C LEU A 197 4.37 -7.24 -15.38
N LEU A 198 3.51 -6.24 -15.28
CA LEU A 198 3.58 -5.01 -16.08
C LEU A 198 3.68 -3.81 -15.14
N GLY A 199 4.76 -3.04 -15.23
CA GLY A 199 4.98 -1.88 -14.37
C GLY A 199 5.66 -0.74 -15.10
N THR A 200 5.30 0.49 -14.76
CA THR A 200 5.93 1.69 -15.32
C THR A 200 6.51 2.58 -14.21
N GLY A 201 7.66 3.22 -14.46
CA GLY A 201 8.33 4.07 -13.49
C GLY A 201 8.59 3.35 -12.16
N SER A 202 8.16 3.95 -11.03
CA SER A 202 8.26 3.33 -9.70
C SER A 202 7.36 2.11 -9.51
N GLY A 203 6.43 1.82 -10.44
CA GLY A 203 5.61 0.62 -10.45
C GLY A 203 6.40 -0.68 -10.59
N LEU A 204 7.71 -0.62 -10.89
CA LEU A 204 8.60 -1.77 -10.80
C LEU A 204 8.84 -2.25 -9.35
N ALA A 205 8.75 -1.38 -8.33
CA ALA A 205 8.95 -1.75 -6.92
C ALA A 205 8.19 -3.00 -6.49
N PRO A 206 6.84 -3.03 -6.55
CA PRO A 206 6.09 -4.22 -6.11
C PRO A 206 6.43 -5.45 -6.97
N LEU A 207 6.65 -5.26 -8.27
CA LEU A 207 6.94 -6.37 -9.19
C LEU A 207 8.30 -7.02 -8.91
N TYR A 208 9.29 -6.21 -8.52
CA TYR A 208 10.60 -6.69 -8.11
C TYR A 208 10.51 -7.56 -6.84
N GLY A 209 9.69 -7.15 -5.87
CA GLY A 209 9.38 -7.97 -4.70
C GLY A 209 8.68 -9.28 -5.08
N ILE A 210 7.61 -9.19 -5.88
CA ILE A 210 6.79 -10.33 -6.31
C ILE A 210 7.61 -11.37 -7.09
N VAL A 211 8.45 -10.95 -8.05
CA VAL A 211 9.25 -11.89 -8.84
C VAL A 211 10.28 -12.61 -7.97
N ARG A 212 10.96 -11.88 -7.06
CA ARG A 212 11.93 -12.48 -6.13
C ARG A 212 11.25 -13.45 -5.17
N ASP A 213 10.05 -13.14 -4.70
CA ASP A 213 9.26 -14.01 -3.84
C ASP A 213 8.81 -15.28 -4.56
N ALA A 214 8.32 -15.16 -5.80
CA ALA A 214 7.94 -16.30 -6.63
C ALA A 214 9.13 -17.25 -6.88
N LEU A 215 10.29 -16.69 -7.25
CA LEU A 215 11.50 -17.45 -7.49
C LEU A 215 12.03 -18.12 -6.20
N HIS A 216 11.95 -17.44 -5.05
CA HIS A 216 12.31 -18.02 -3.75
C HIS A 216 11.43 -19.23 -3.41
N HIS A 217 10.14 -19.17 -3.71
CA HIS A 217 9.20 -20.29 -3.55
C HIS A 217 9.28 -21.33 -4.68
N SER A 218 10.37 -21.35 -5.46
CA SER A 218 10.61 -22.34 -6.51
C SER A 218 9.51 -22.41 -7.58
N HIS A 219 8.87 -21.28 -7.89
CA HIS A 219 7.91 -21.18 -8.99
C HIS A 219 8.51 -21.71 -10.31
N LYS A 220 7.70 -22.41 -11.09
CA LYS A 220 8.09 -23.13 -12.33
C LYS A 220 7.44 -22.57 -13.58
N GLY A 221 6.27 -21.94 -13.44
CA GLY A 221 5.61 -21.23 -14.54
C GLY A 221 6.49 -20.11 -15.10
N THR A 222 6.24 -19.73 -16.34
CA THR A 222 7.01 -18.68 -17.02
C THR A 222 6.72 -17.33 -16.37
N ILE A 223 7.75 -16.55 -16.06
CA ILE A 223 7.63 -15.19 -15.52
C ILE A 223 8.06 -14.18 -16.57
N LYS A 224 7.14 -13.32 -17.02
CA LYS A 224 7.45 -12.20 -17.90
C LYS A 224 7.24 -10.89 -17.17
N LEU A 225 8.32 -10.15 -16.96
CA LEU A 225 8.30 -8.82 -16.37
C LEU A 225 8.62 -7.77 -17.43
N TYR A 226 7.72 -6.80 -17.61
CA TYR A 226 7.93 -5.64 -18.48
C TYR A 226 7.99 -4.38 -17.62
N HIS A 227 9.13 -3.69 -17.68
CA HIS A 227 9.31 -2.37 -17.08
C HIS A 227 9.30 -1.30 -18.16
N GLY A 228 8.35 -0.38 -18.08
CA GLY A 228 8.22 0.76 -18.98
C GLY A 228 8.62 2.08 -18.35
N SER A 229 9.17 2.98 -19.14
CA SER A 229 9.39 4.38 -18.77
C SER A 229 9.19 5.28 -19.98
N SER A 230 8.73 6.51 -19.76
CA SER A 230 8.58 7.52 -20.84
C SER A 230 9.93 8.02 -21.35
N THR A 231 11.00 7.85 -20.57
CA THR A 231 12.38 8.20 -20.93
C THR A 231 13.32 7.04 -20.59
N MET A 232 14.42 6.92 -21.32
CA MET A 232 15.45 5.90 -21.03
C MET A 232 16.00 6.04 -19.61
N GLY A 233 16.14 7.27 -19.12
CA GLY A 233 16.62 7.56 -17.76
C GLY A 233 15.69 7.11 -16.64
N GLY A 234 14.45 6.71 -16.93
CA GLY A 234 13.53 6.17 -15.91
C GLY A 234 13.56 4.64 -15.79
N ILE A 235 14.36 3.93 -16.59
CA ILE A 235 14.58 2.49 -16.45
C ILE A 235 15.69 2.25 -15.41
N TYR A 236 15.48 1.34 -14.47
CA TYR A 236 16.41 1.02 -13.39
C TYR A 236 16.32 -0.46 -12.99
N LEU A 237 17.25 -0.93 -12.14
CA LEU A 237 17.45 -2.34 -11.79
C LEU A 237 17.78 -3.26 -12.97
N GLN A 238 18.29 -2.73 -14.08
CA GLN A 238 18.61 -3.54 -15.26
C GLN A 238 19.60 -4.65 -14.91
N HIS A 239 20.59 -4.34 -14.08
CA HIS A 239 21.60 -5.30 -13.65
C HIS A 239 20.98 -6.41 -12.80
N GLU A 240 20.24 -6.07 -11.76
CA GLU A 240 19.57 -7.02 -10.87
C GLU A 240 18.56 -7.90 -11.63
N LEU A 241 17.75 -7.31 -12.51
CA LEU A 241 16.80 -8.06 -13.34
C LEU A 241 17.51 -9.00 -14.34
N THR A 242 18.63 -8.59 -14.91
CA THR A 242 19.44 -9.46 -15.80
C THR A 242 20.09 -10.60 -15.02
N GLN A 243 20.50 -10.39 -13.77
CA GLN A 243 21.00 -11.48 -12.94
C GLN A 243 19.90 -12.52 -12.65
N LEU A 244 18.66 -12.08 -12.41
CA LEU A 244 17.55 -13.00 -12.22
C LEU A 244 17.32 -13.89 -13.45
N THR A 245 17.40 -13.34 -14.67
CA THR A 245 17.23 -14.13 -15.91
C THR A 245 18.40 -15.08 -16.19
N GLN A 246 19.59 -14.81 -15.65
CA GLN A 246 20.74 -15.71 -15.75
C GLN A 246 20.64 -16.88 -14.77
N ASN A 247 20.07 -16.63 -13.58
CA ASN A 247 19.97 -17.64 -12.52
C ASN A 247 18.70 -18.49 -12.61
N HIS A 248 17.68 -18.03 -13.33
CA HIS A 248 16.38 -18.68 -13.45
C HIS A 248 15.95 -18.76 -14.91
N SER A 249 15.58 -19.96 -15.35
CA SER A 249 15.23 -20.23 -16.74
C SER A 249 13.75 -19.98 -17.08
N ASN A 250 12.90 -19.73 -16.07
CA ASN A 250 11.45 -19.61 -16.20
C ASN A 250 10.99 -18.15 -16.21
#